data_AF-X0SDR1-F1
#
_entry.id   AF-X0SDR1-F1
#
_cell.length_a   1.000
_cell.length_b   1.000
_cell.length_c   1.000
_cell.angle_alpha   90.00
_cell.angle_beta   90.00
_cell.angle_gamma   90.00
#
_symmetry.space_group_name_H-M   'P 1'
#
loop_
_entity.id
_entity.type
_entity.pdbx_description
1 polymer ?
#
loop_
_entity_poly.entity_id
_entity_poly.type
_entity_poly.pdbx_seq_one_letter_code
_entity_poly.pdbx_strand_id
1 'polypeptide(L)'
;KLNYVSSRGLSFTVDAELGVQEISCWSEGMLPSHITTFAGRTKKGVGIGATREQITAAYGQPNRTSTGSKGVIQNLHYDKLSAKFSLKEDKLISMILRAPK
;
A
#
# COMPACT_ATOMS: atom_id res chain seq x y z
N LYS A 1 15.15 6.83 -12.61
CA LYS A 1 14.08 5.93 -12.09
C LYS A 1 13.34 5.33 -13.27
N LEU A 2 13.55 4.05 -13.57
CA LEU A 2 12.66 3.31 -14.47
C LEU A 2 11.43 2.88 -13.66
N ASN A 3 10.23 3.29 -14.09
CA ASN A 3 8.98 2.77 -13.53
C ASN A 3 8.63 1.48 -14.27
N TYR A 4 8.93 0.32 -13.67
CA TYR A 4 8.59 -0.95 -14.28
C TYR A 4 7.09 -1.23 -14.09
N VAL A 5 6.41 -1.36 -15.24
CA VAL A 5 5.08 -1.96 -15.49
C VAL A 5 4.11 -1.90 -14.31
N SER A 6 3.25 -0.87 -14.31
CA SER A 6 1.97 -0.92 -13.59
C SER A 6 1.09 -1.97 -14.24
N SER A 7 1.12 -3.21 -13.75
CA SER A 7 0.23 -4.28 -14.22
C SER A 7 -0.33 -5.01 -13.03
N ARG A 8 -1.61 -5.37 -13.12
CA ARG A 8 -2.34 -6.08 -12.05
C ARG A 8 -2.27 -5.39 -10.68
N GLY A 9 -2.31 -4.06 -10.70
CA GLY A 9 -2.36 -3.25 -9.49
C GLY A 9 -1.05 -3.23 -8.70
N LEU A 10 0.07 -3.56 -9.32
CA LEU A 10 1.39 -3.61 -8.69
C LEU A 10 2.39 -2.75 -9.47
N SER A 11 3.30 -2.07 -8.77
CA SER A 11 4.48 -1.46 -9.36
C SER A 11 5.69 -1.52 -8.44
N PHE A 12 6.86 -1.34 -9.03
CA PHE A 12 8.13 -1.24 -8.32
C PHE A 12 8.82 0.08 -8.66
N THR A 13 9.38 0.73 -7.64
CA THR A 13 10.41 1.76 -7.85
C THR A 13 11.77 1.10 -7.65
N VAL A 14 12.58 1.07 -8.70
CA VAL A 14 13.92 0.50 -8.67
C VAL A 14 14.95 1.61 -8.87
N ASP A 15 15.94 1.61 -7.99
CA ASP A 15 17.15 2.40 -8.10
C ASP A 15 18.28 1.52 -8.66
N ALA A 16 19.16 2.10 -9.47
CA ALA A 16 20.21 1.34 -10.16
C ALA A 16 21.33 0.88 -9.22
N GLU A 17 21.57 1.61 -8.13
CA GLU A 17 22.61 1.29 -7.15
C GLU A 17 22.02 0.59 -5.93
N LEU A 18 20.83 1.03 -5.49
CA LEU A 18 20.22 0.59 -4.23
C LEU A 18 19.15 -0.51 -4.42
N GLY A 19 18.84 -0.90 -5.65
CA GLY A 19 17.84 -1.93 -5.95
C GLY A 19 16.40 -1.48 -5.68
N VAL A 20 15.53 -2.40 -5.25
CA VAL A 20 14.09 -2.11 -5.04
C VAL A 20 13.91 -1.15 -3.85
N GLN A 21 13.40 0.05 -4.13
CA GLN A 21 13.17 1.09 -3.13
C GLN A 21 11.72 1.17 -2.65
N GLU A 22 10.79 0.76 -3.49
CA GLU A 22 9.36 0.78 -3.16
C GLU A 22 8.60 -0.30 -3.92
N ILE A 23 7.65 -0.92 -3.23
CA ILE A 23 6.61 -1.75 -3.82
C ILE A 23 5.28 -1.07 -3.53
N SER A 24 4.50 -0.82 -4.57
CA SER A 24 3.17 -0.23 -4.45
C SER A 24 2.12 -1.18 -5.00
N CYS A 25 1.07 -1.43 -4.21
CA CYS A 25 -0.06 -2.28 -4.57
C CYS A 25 -1.37 -1.50 -4.44
N TRP A 26 -2.30 -1.63 -5.39
CA TRP A 26 -3.53 -0.83 -5.43
C TRP A 26 -4.77 -1.65 -5.81
N SER A 27 -5.93 -1.12 -5.42
CA SER A 27 -7.21 -1.49 -6.02
C SER A 27 -7.38 -0.86 -7.40
N GLU A 28 -8.28 -1.44 -8.18
CA GLU A 28 -8.86 -0.77 -9.34
C GLU A 28 -9.45 0.61 -8.94
N GLY A 29 -9.39 1.58 -9.87
CA GLY A 29 -9.90 2.94 -9.67
C GLY A 29 -9.02 3.87 -8.83
N MET A 30 -7.90 3.40 -8.29
CA MET A 30 -6.96 4.25 -7.53
C MET A 30 -6.02 5.05 -8.45
N LEU A 31 -5.71 4.52 -9.63
CA LEU A 31 -4.86 5.17 -10.64
C LEU A 31 -5.67 5.46 -11.92
N PRO A 32 -5.30 6.46 -12.72
CA PRO A 32 -5.98 6.79 -13.98
C PRO A 32 -5.92 5.71 -15.07
N SER A 33 -5.23 4.59 -14.83
CA SER A 33 -5.02 3.51 -15.78
C SER A 33 -5.95 2.32 -15.57
N HIS A 34 -6.19 1.55 -16.63
CA HIS A 34 -6.91 0.26 -16.60
C HIS A 34 -6.09 -0.83 -15.91
N ILE A 35 -5.82 -0.66 -14.61
CA ILE A 35 -5.17 -1.68 -13.78
C ILE A 35 -6.22 -2.49 -13.04
N THR A 36 -6.03 -3.81 -13.00
CA THR A 36 -6.84 -4.68 -12.14
C THR A 36 -6.35 -4.59 -10.69
N THR A 37 -7.23 -4.88 -9.74
CA THR A 37 -6.89 -4.93 -8.31
C THR A 37 -5.77 -5.95 -8.05
N PHE A 38 -4.79 -5.55 -7.24
CA PHE A 38 -3.75 -6.47 -6.76
C PHE A 38 -4.35 -7.58 -5.89
N ALA A 39 -4.23 -8.82 -6.33
CA ALA A 39 -4.78 -10.00 -5.66
C ALA A 39 -3.84 -10.61 -4.60
N GLY A 40 -2.59 -10.17 -4.53
CA GLY A 40 -1.62 -10.68 -3.57
C GLY A 40 -1.92 -10.26 -2.13
N ARG A 41 -1.32 -10.98 -1.19
CA ARG A 41 -1.47 -10.75 0.26
C ARG A 41 -0.10 -10.72 0.92
N THR A 42 -0.01 -10.01 2.03
CA THR A 42 1.17 -10.07 2.90
C THR A 42 1.28 -11.46 3.56
N LYS A 43 2.45 -11.76 4.15
CA LYS A 43 2.65 -12.99 4.94
C LYS A 43 1.66 -13.15 6.09
N LYS A 44 1.08 -12.05 6.59
CA LYS A 44 0.05 -12.05 7.64
C LYS A 44 -1.38 -12.03 7.09
N GLY A 45 -1.57 -12.27 5.79
CA GLY A 45 -2.89 -12.43 5.15
C GLY A 45 -3.60 -11.13 4.75
N VAL A 46 -2.99 -9.96 5.00
CA VAL A 46 -3.56 -8.65 4.64
C VAL A 46 -3.43 -8.45 3.13
N GLY A 47 -4.54 -8.14 2.46
CA GLY A 47 -4.59 -7.80 1.04
C GLY A 47 -5.54 -6.63 0.80
N ILE A 48 -5.60 -6.16 -0.46
CA ILE A 48 -6.57 -5.13 -0.86
C ILE A 48 -7.99 -5.57 -0.47
N GLY A 49 -8.77 -4.64 0.09
CA GLY A 49 -10.09 -4.89 0.67
C GLY A 49 -10.11 -5.24 2.16
N ALA A 50 -8.95 -5.41 2.82
CA ALA A 50 -8.89 -5.61 4.27
C ALA A 50 -9.43 -4.40 5.04
N THR A 51 -10.07 -4.65 6.19
CA THR A 51 -10.53 -3.58 7.09
C THR A 51 -9.42 -3.02 7.96
N ARG A 52 -9.62 -1.84 8.57
CA ARG A 52 -8.70 -1.32 9.59
C ARG A 52 -8.48 -2.34 10.70
N GLU A 53 -9.55 -2.97 11.18
CA GLU A 53 -9.50 -3.98 12.23
C GLU A 53 -8.60 -5.16 11.85
N GLN A 54 -8.79 -5.73 10.65
CA GLN A 54 -7.97 -6.84 10.14
C GLN A 54 -6.49 -6.46 10.03
N ILE A 55 -6.20 -5.24 9.58
CA ILE A 55 -4.83 -4.73 9.52
C ILE A 55 -4.24 -4.62 10.94
N THR A 56 -4.99 -4.06 11.89
CA THR A 56 -4.52 -3.89 13.27
C THR A 56 -4.36 -5.22 14.00
N ALA A 57 -5.19 -6.22 13.72
CA ALA A 57 -5.03 -7.57 14.25
C ALA A 57 -3.73 -8.22 13.73
N ALA A 58 -3.37 -7.97 12.48
CA ALA A 58 -2.15 -8.50 11.89
C ALA A 58 -0.87 -7.77 12.37
N TYR A 59 -0.91 -6.45 12.49
CA TYR A 59 0.30 -5.62 12.64
C TYR A 59 0.36 -4.76 13.91
N GLY A 60 -0.69 -4.77 14.74
CA GLY A 60 -0.84 -3.86 15.88
C GLY A 60 -1.37 -2.49 15.45
N GLN A 61 -1.36 -1.53 16.38
CA GLN A 61 -1.76 -0.16 16.08
C GLN A 61 -0.73 0.54 15.17
N PRO A 62 -1.17 1.39 14.22
CA PRO A 62 -0.24 2.20 13.43
C PRO A 62 0.46 3.21 14.33
N ASN A 63 1.71 3.56 13.97
CA ASN A 63 2.47 4.58 14.67
C ASN A 63 1.84 5.97 14.55
N ARG A 64 1.22 6.24 13.39
CA ARG A 64 0.53 7.48 13.10
C ARG A 64 -0.54 7.28 12.04
N THR A 65 -1.54 8.15 12.05
CA THR A 65 -2.59 8.20 11.03
C THR A 65 -2.64 9.58 10.38
N SER A 66 -2.93 9.64 9.08
CA SER A 66 -3.12 10.91 8.39
C SER A 66 -4.25 10.80 7.36
N THR A 67 -4.97 11.89 7.12
CA THR A 67 -6.00 11.94 6.07
C THR A 67 -5.43 12.52 4.78
N GLY A 68 -5.84 11.95 3.64
CA GLY A 68 -5.52 12.41 2.29
C GLY A 68 -6.80 12.65 1.48
N SER A 69 -6.65 13.15 0.26
CA SER A 69 -7.76 13.38 -0.69
C SER A 69 -8.97 14.07 -0.05
N LYS A 70 -8.75 15.25 0.54
CA LYS A 70 -9.80 16.05 1.21
C LYS A 70 -10.55 15.31 2.33
N GLY A 71 -9.88 14.39 3.03
CA GLY A 71 -10.46 13.65 4.17
C GLY A 71 -11.04 12.29 3.81
N VAL A 72 -11.12 11.93 2.52
CA VAL A 72 -11.73 10.68 2.06
C VAL A 72 -10.85 9.46 2.29
N ILE A 73 -9.52 9.64 2.24
CA ILE A 73 -8.57 8.54 2.40
C ILE A 73 -7.92 8.63 3.77
N GLN A 74 -8.02 7.56 4.56
CA GLN A 74 -7.28 7.40 5.80
C GLN A 74 -5.99 6.64 5.54
N ASN A 75 -4.86 7.16 6.01
CA ASN A 75 -3.56 6.50 5.91
C ASN A 75 -3.12 6.02 7.29
N LEU A 76 -2.70 4.77 7.37
CA LEU A 76 -2.08 4.14 8.54
C LEU A 76 -0.60 3.97 8.22
N HIS A 77 0.28 4.54 9.04
CA HIS A 77 1.73 4.42 8.85
C HIS A 77 2.32 3.50 9.92
N TYR A 78 3.10 2.52 9.46
CA TYR A 78 3.80 1.54 10.29
C TYR A 78 5.31 1.70 10.06
N ASP A 79 5.94 2.50 10.91
CA ASP A 79 7.33 2.94 10.70
C ASP A 79 8.30 1.75 10.81
N LYS A 80 8.06 0.82 11.74
CA LYS A 80 8.86 -0.43 11.87
C LYS A 80 8.77 -1.34 10.65
N LEU A 81 7.69 -1.24 9.88
CA LEU A 81 7.49 -2.02 8.65
C LEU A 81 7.92 -1.25 7.41
N SER A 82 8.32 0.02 7.54
CA SER A 82 8.46 0.96 6.42
C SER A 82 7.24 0.94 5.49
N ALA A 83 6.04 0.82 6.07
CA ALA A 83 4.81 0.56 5.34
C ALA A 83 3.74 1.64 5.57
N LYS A 84 2.97 1.93 4.53
CA LYS A 84 1.78 2.77 4.57
C LYS A 84 0.61 2.02 3.96
N PHE A 85 -0.51 1.97 4.68
CA PHE A 85 -1.77 1.43 4.23
C PHE A 85 -2.79 2.55 4.07
N SER A 86 -3.40 2.69 2.90
CA SER A 86 -4.41 3.70 2.63
C SER A 86 -5.78 3.05 2.49
N LEU A 87 -6.74 3.54 3.27
CA LEU A 87 -8.11 3.04 3.34
C LEU A 87 -9.06 4.09 2.80
N LYS A 88 -10.11 3.62 2.12
CA LYS A 88 -11.30 4.39 1.74
C LYS A 88 -12.51 3.59 2.22
N GLU A 89 -13.44 4.24 2.92
CA GLU A 89 -14.64 3.58 3.47
C GLU A 89 -14.27 2.32 4.30
N ASP A 90 -13.25 2.46 5.15
CA ASP A 90 -12.67 1.38 5.98
C ASP A 90 -12.05 0.20 5.19
N LYS A 91 -11.93 0.28 3.86
CA LYS A 91 -11.33 -0.77 3.03
C LYS A 91 -9.95 -0.36 2.52
N LEU A 92 -8.98 -1.27 2.66
CA LEU A 92 -7.63 -1.09 2.13
C LEU A 92 -7.67 -0.98 0.61
N ILE A 93 -7.27 0.17 0.07
CA ILE A 93 -7.22 0.44 -1.38
C ILE A 93 -5.79 0.56 -1.90
N SER A 94 -4.81 0.74 -1.00
CA SER A 94 -3.40 0.86 -1.38
C SER A 94 -2.47 0.41 -0.26
N MET A 95 -1.40 -0.27 -0.65
CA MET A 95 -0.26 -0.61 0.19
C MET A 95 1.00 -0.05 -0.45
N ILE A 96 1.78 0.70 0.31
CA ILE A 96 3.11 1.16 -0.10
C ILE A 96 4.11 0.63 0.90
N LEU A 97 5.06 -0.17 0.42
CA LEU A 97 6.15 -0.73 1.20
C LEU A 97 7.45 -0.12 0.69
N ARG A 98 8.25 0.45 1.59
CA ARG A 98 9.54 1.06 1.24
C ARG A 98 10.67 0.18 1.74
N ALA A 99 11.80 0.22 1.03
CA ALA A 99 13.04 -0.33 1.54
C ALA A 99 13.32 0.25 2.95
N PRO A 100 13.82 -0.56 3.89
CA PRO A 100 14.31 -0.06 5.16
C PRO A 100 15.37 1.01 4.91
N LYS A 101 15.36 2.06 5.75
CA LYS A 101 16.44 3.05 5.78
C LYS A 101 17.68 2.48 6.45
#